data_AF-A0A6A4HAH6-F1
#
_entry.id   AF-A0A6A4HAH6-F1
#
_cell.length_a   1.000
_cell.length_b   1.000
_cell.length_c   1.000
_cell.angle_alpha   90.00
_cell.angle_beta   90.00
_cell.angle_gamma   90.00
#
_symmetry.space_group_name_H-M   'P 1'
#
loop_
_entity.id
_entity.type
_entity.pdbx_description
1 polymer ?
#
loop_
_entity_poly.entity_id
_entity_poly.type
_entity_poly.pdbx_seq_one_letter_code
_entity_poly.pdbx_strand_id
1 'polypeptide(L)'
;MKFTATSFLIAAMFIAPKVGAICPGFNYGIGNVMALGNGISRWDVYDDSCNVVDGLTTTGNPCDQGIFECSPPPILFDQYTNTFTGLIYACRTDPNSGVCGSDVISVCCRNDGN
;
A
#
# COMPACT_ATOMS: atom_id res chain seq x y z
N MET A 1 -48.66 21.95 31.82
CA MET A 1 -47.19 22.11 31.80
C MET A 1 -46.74 21.75 30.38
N LYS A 2 -46.15 22.68 29.63
CA LYS A 2 -45.73 22.47 28.23
C LYS A 2 -44.24 22.12 28.22
N PHE A 3 -43.89 20.91 27.81
CA PHE A 3 -42.50 20.50 27.63
C PHE A 3 -42.11 20.69 26.17
N THR A 4 -41.29 21.70 25.89
CA THR A 4 -40.70 21.91 24.58
C THR A 4 -39.37 21.16 24.54
N ALA A 5 -39.29 20.12 23.70
CA ALA A 5 -38.08 19.35 23.47
C ALA A 5 -37.23 20.03 22.38
N THR A 6 -36.04 20.50 22.74
CA THR A 6 -35.07 21.09 21.80
C THR A 6 -34.05 20.03 21.41
N SER A 7 -34.17 19.46 20.22
CA SER A 7 -33.20 18.49 19.68
C SER A 7 -31.91 19.20 19.25
N PHE A 8 -30.79 18.88 19.90
CA PHE A 8 -29.45 19.23 19.42
C PHE A 8 -28.93 18.11 18.50
N LEU A 9 -28.85 18.39 17.20
CA LEU A 9 -28.16 17.57 16.22
C LEU A 9 -26.65 17.83 16.34
N ILE A 10 -25.91 16.90 16.94
CA ILE A 10 -24.44 16.92 16.95
C ILE A 10 -23.97 16.31 15.62
N ALA A 11 -23.55 17.17 14.68
CA ALA A 11 -22.87 16.74 13.47
C ALA A 11 -21.42 16.34 13.82
N ALA A 12 -21.13 15.05 13.84
CA ALA A 12 -19.77 14.54 13.97
C ALA A 12 -19.00 14.84 12.68
N MET A 13 -18.14 15.86 12.69
CA MET A 13 -17.16 16.08 11.62
C MET A 13 -16.08 15.00 11.72
N PHE A 14 -16.14 14.01 10.83
CA PHE A 14 -15.04 13.08 10.61
C PHE A 14 -13.91 13.83 9.90
N ILE A 15 -12.90 14.24 10.66
CA ILE A 15 -11.67 14.79 10.10
C ILE A 15 -10.86 13.59 9.61
N ALA A 16 -10.97 13.26 8.32
CA ALA A 16 -10.07 12.27 7.72
C ALA A 16 -8.65 12.86 7.75
N PRO A 17 -7.65 12.18 8.36
CA PRO A 17 -6.28 12.63 8.29
C PRO A 17 -5.87 12.63 6.82
N LYS A 18 -5.40 13.78 6.31
CA LYS A 18 -4.72 13.84 5.02
C LYS A 18 -3.41 13.08 5.18
N VAL A 19 -3.40 11.81 4.78
CA VAL A 19 -2.16 11.05 4.60
C VAL A 19 -1.32 11.84 3.59
N GLY A 20 -0.14 12.29 4.01
CA GLY A 20 0.87 12.73 3.05
C GLY A 20 1.23 11.54 2.17
N ALA A 21 1.54 11.77 0.89
CA ALA A 21 1.89 10.71 -0.05
C ALA A 21 2.84 9.70 0.61
N ILE A 22 2.46 8.42 0.63
CA ILE A 22 3.26 7.39 1.30
C ILE A 22 4.60 7.14 0.61
N CYS A 23 4.71 7.51 -0.66
CA CYS A 23 5.94 7.44 -1.42
C CYS A 23 6.08 8.74 -2.24
N PRO A 24 6.55 9.83 -1.63
CA PRO A 24 6.61 11.13 -2.30
C PRO A 24 7.39 11.06 -3.63
N GLY A 25 6.72 11.34 -4.75
CA GLY A 25 7.33 11.33 -6.08
C GLY A 25 7.39 9.96 -6.76
N PHE A 26 6.67 8.97 -6.24
CA PHE A 26 6.46 7.66 -6.84
C PHE A 26 4.98 7.46 -7.18
N ASN A 27 4.64 6.29 -7.73
CA ASN A 27 3.25 5.95 -8.05
C ASN A 27 2.62 5.04 -7.00
N TYR A 28 3.40 4.11 -6.45
CA TYR A 28 2.91 3.09 -5.53
C TYR A 28 3.94 2.80 -4.43
N GLY A 29 3.46 2.21 -3.34
CA GLY A 29 4.29 1.60 -2.30
C GLY A 29 3.94 0.12 -2.13
N ILE A 30 4.94 -0.74 -1.91
CA ILE A 30 4.73 -2.15 -1.55
C ILE A 30 4.86 -2.28 -0.04
N GLY A 31 3.82 -2.83 0.60
CA GLY A 31 3.80 -3.13 2.03
C GLY A 31 4.69 -4.32 2.41
N ASN A 32 4.85 -4.53 3.72
CA ASN A 32 5.55 -5.69 4.24
C ASN A 32 4.73 -6.97 4.12
N VAL A 33 5.39 -8.10 4.35
CA VAL A 33 4.71 -9.40 4.39
C VAL A 33 3.67 -9.45 5.51
N MET A 34 2.45 -9.82 5.14
CA MET A 34 1.38 -10.16 6.06
C MET A 34 1.17 -11.67 6.08
N ALA A 35 1.37 -12.30 7.23
CA ALA A 35 1.09 -13.72 7.41
C ALA A 35 -0.42 -13.94 7.61
N LEU A 36 -1.06 -14.67 6.70
CA LEU A 36 -2.48 -15.02 6.80
C LEU A 36 -2.72 -16.37 7.50
N GLY A 37 -1.64 -17.07 7.88
CA GLY A 37 -1.68 -18.41 8.45
C GLY A 37 -1.52 -19.52 7.40
N ASN A 38 -1.29 -20.76 7.85
CA ASN A 38 -1.12 -21.94 6.99
C ASN A 38 -0.04 -21.79 5.89
N GLY A 39 1.00 -20.99 6.14
CA GLY A 39 2.05 -20.71 5.16
C GLY A 39 1.65 -19.74 4.04
N ILE A 40 0.45 -19.16 4.10
CA ILE A 40 -0.01 -18.15 3.13
C ILE A 40 0.51 -16.78 3.56
N SER A 41 1.15 -16.10 2.62
CA SER A 41 1.66 -14.74 2.78
C SER A 41 0.98 -13.81 1.80
N ARG A 42 0.77 -12.56 2.23
CA ARG A 42 0.21 -11.50 1.40
C ARG A 42 1.09 -10.26 1.44
N TRP A 43 1.19 -9.58 0.30
CA TRP A 43 1.79 -8.26 0.15
C TRP A 43 0.78 -7.37 -0.55
N ASP A 44 0.55 -6.19 0.01
CA ASP A 44 -0.33 -5.19 -0.58
C ASP A 44 0.49 -4.14 -1.34
N VAL A 45 -0.09 -3.68 -2.45
CA VAL A 45 0.41 -2.52 -3.19
C VAL A 45 -0.55 -1.38 -2.94
N TYR A 46 0.00 -0.26 -2.48
CA TYR A 46 -0.75 0.92 -2.09
C TYR A 46 -0.53 2.06 -3.08
N ASP A 47 -1.56 2.88 -3.29
CA ASP A 47 -1.40 4.22 -3.86
C ASP A 47 -0.98 5.25 -2.80
N ASP A 48 -0.71 6.48 -3.23
CA ASP A 48 -0.33 7.59 -2.34
C ASP A 48 -1.37 7.93 -1.26
N SER A 49 -2.61 7.46 -1.41
CA SER A 49 -3.70 7.67 -0.46
C SER A 49 -3.92 6.48 0.49
N CYS A 50 -2.98 5.53 0.53
CA CYS A 50 -3.10 4.29 1.30
C CYS A 50 -4.26 3.38 0.90
N ASN A 51 -4.77 3.50 -0.34
CA ASN A 51 -5.69 2.51 -0.85
C ASN A 51 -4.91 1.31 -1.35
N VAL A 52 -5.34 0.10 -0.98
CA VAL A 52 -4.83 -1.12 -1.60
C VAL A 52 -5.35 -1.17 -3.04
N VAL A 53 -4.44 -1.09 -4.00
CA VAL A 53 -4.74 -1.07 -5.44
C VAL A 53 -4.38 -2.35 -6.15
N ASP A 54 -3.46 -3.13 -5.59
CA ASP A 54 -3.09 -4.47 -6.08
C ASP A 54 -2.50 -5.28 -4.91
N GLY A 55 -2.16 -6.54 -5.12
CA GLY A 55 -1.45 -7.34 -4.13
C GLY A 55 -1.25 -8.79 -4.54
N LEU A 56 -0.25 -9.42 -3.93
CA LEU A 56 0.07 -10.82 -4.15
C LEU A 56 -0.30 -11.62 -2.91
N THR A 57 -1.05 -12.71 -3.09
CA THR A 57 -1.28 -13.72 -2.05
C THR A 57 -0.75 -15.05 -2.55
N THR A 58 0.23 -15.62 -1.86
CA THR A 58 0.92 -16.84 -2.29
C THR A 58 1.44 -17.66 -1.12
N THR A 59 1.65 -18.95 -1.34
CA THR A 59 2.40 -19.85 -0.44
C THR A 59 3.86 -20.03 -0.87
N GLY A 60 4.26 -19.41 -1.98
CA GLY A 60 5.60 -19.50 -2.57
C GLY A 60 6.45 -18.24 -2.36
N ASN A 61 7.53 -18.14 -3.13
CA ASN A 61 8.40 -16.96 -3.15
C ASN A 61 7.72 -15.81 -3.90
N PRO A 62 7.47 -14.63 -3.29
CA PRO A 62 6.81 -13.52 -3.99
C PRO A 62 7.56 -13.04 -5.24
N CYS A 63 8.88 -13.22 -5.30
CA CYS A 63 9.73 -12.82 -6.43
C CYS A 63 9.53 -13.68 -7.69
N ASP A 64 8.94 -14.87 -7.57
CA ASP A 64 8.80 -15.84 -8.66
C ASP A 64 7.32 -16.10 -9.02
N GLN A 65 6.39 -15.38 -8.38
CA GLN A 65 4.96 -15.75 -8.33
C GLN A 65 4.02 -14.70 -8.94
N GLY A 66 4.52 -13.75 -9.71
CA GLY A 66 3.68 -12.98 -10.63
C GLY A 66 4.07 -11.52 -10.77
N ILE A 67 3.78 -10.73 -9.74
CA ILE A 67 3.71 -9.26 -9.88
C ILE A 67 4.94 -8.53 -9.38
N PHE A 68 5.82 -9.22 -8.64
CA PHE A 68 7.04 -8.65 -8.10
C PHE A 68 8.26 -9.32 -8.71
N GLU A 69 9.27 -8.52 -9.04
CA GLU A 69 10.64 -8.97 -9.27
C GLU A 69 11.48 -8.51 -8.08
N CYS A 70 12.55 -9.26 -7.80
CA CYS A 70 13.43 -8.97 -6.69
C CYS A 70 14.87 -8.81 -7.15
N SER A 71 15.57 -7.85 -6.52
CA SER A 71 16.99 -7.63 -6.74
C SER A 71 17.83 -8.79 -6.20
N PRO A 72 19.07 -8.96 -6.69
CA PRO A 72 20.08 -9.75 -6.00
C PRO A 72 20.31 -9.26 -4.56
N PRO A 73 20.95 -10.07 -3.69
CA PRO A 73 21.21 -9.69 -2.30
C PRO A 73 21.87 -8.30 -2.17
N PRO A 74 21.35 -7.39 -1.30
CA PRO A 74 20.20 -7.57 -0.41
C PRO A 74 18.87 -7.66 -1.19
N ILE A 75 18.08 -8.71 -0.92
CA ILE A 75 16.83 -8.98 -1.62
C ILE A 75 15.82 -7.89 -1.27
N LEU A 76 15.41 -7.14 -2.29
CA LEU A 76 14.36 -6.12 -2.23
C LEU A 76 13.45 -6.32 -3.42
N PHE A 77 12.19 -5.88 -3.33
CA PHE A 77 11.37 -5.73 -4.53
C PHE A 77 11.91 -4.57 -5.35
N ASP A 78 12.45 -4.85 -6.53
CA ASP A 78 13.01 -3.86 -7.45
C ASP A 78 12.11 -3.63 -8.68
N GLN A 79 11.08 -4.44 -8.84
CA GLN A 79 10.05 -4.25 -9.85
C GLN A 79 8.66 -4.63 -9.35
N TYR A 80 7.67 -3.88 -9.83
CA TYR A 80 6.26 -4.23 -9.71
C TYR A 80 5.59 -4.14 -11.08
N THR A 81 4.87 -5.20 -11.45
CA THR A 81 4.00 -5.23 -12.63
C THR A 81 2.55 -5.13 -12.19
N ASN A 82 1.87 -4.06 -12.59
CA ASN A 82 0.47 -3.84 -12.27
C ASN A 82 -0.41 -4.86 -13.00
N THR A 83 -1.21 -5.64 -12.26
CA THR A 83 -2.01 -6.74 -12.84
C THR A 83 -3.17 -6.27 -13.72
N PHE A 84 -3.63 -5.04 -13.54
CA PHE A 84 -4.75 -4.47 -14.26
C PHE A 84 -4.31 -3.81 -15.58
N THR A 85 -3.15 -3.17 -15.59
CA THR A 85 -2.66 -2.40 -16.75
C THR A 85 -1.51 -3.07 -17.48
N GLY A 86 -0.82 -4.02 -16.86
CA GLY A 86 0.40 -4.63 -17.37
C GLY A 86 1.61 -3.70 -17.36
N LEU A 87 1.49 -2.49 -16.80
CA LEU A 87 2.59 -1.54 -16.71
C LEU A 87 3.61 -1.97 -15.66
N ILE A 88 4.88 -1.73 -15.96
CA ILE A 88 6.03 -2.09 -15.12
C ILE A 88 6.55 -0.83 -14.41
N TYR A 89 6.82 -0.97 -13.11
CA TYR A 89 7.29 0.09 -12.23
C TYR A 89 8.61 -0.34 -11.59
N ALA A 90 9.61 0.53 -11.63
CA ALA A 90 10.88 0.31 -10.95
C ALA A 90 10.73 0.69 -9.47
N CYS A 91 11.13 -0.22 -8.58
CA CYS A 91 11.00 -0.08 -7.14
C CYS A 91 12.35 0.12 -6.46
N ARG A 92 12.37 0.93 -5.41
CA ARG A 92 13.57 1.20 -4.58
C ARG A 92 13.15 1.58 -3.17
N THR A 93 14.06 1.41 -2.22
CA THR A 93 13.87 1.94 -0.87
C THR A 93 13.85 3.47 -0.90
N ASP A 94 13.02 4.08 -0.06
CA ASP A 94 12.97 5.52 0.11
C ASP A 94 12.91 5.83 1.61
N PRO A 95 13.83 6.64 2.17
CA PRO A 95 13.76 7.05 3.58
C PRO A 95 12.52 7.89 3.91
N ASN A 96 11.82 8.41 2.89
CA ASN A 96 10.56 9.13 3.07
C ASN A 96 9.33 8.22 2.91
N SER A 97 9.51 6.89 2.84
CA SER A 97 8.40 5.97 2.77
C SER A 97 7.53 6.04 4.04
N GLY A 98 6.22 5.98 3.82
CA GLY A 98 5.21 6.11 4.84
C GLY A 98 4.76 4.77 5.42
N VAL A 99 3.62 4.83 6.12
CA VAL A 99 2.95 3.69 6.72
C VAL A 99 1.46 3.80 6.40
N CYS A 100 0.85 2.71 5.95
CA CYS A 100 -0.57 2.60 5.73
C CYS A 100 -1.22 1.77 6.83
N GLY A 101 -1.87 2.45 7.79
CA GLY A 101 -2.40 1.81 8.99
C GLY A 101 -1.27 1.21 9.84
N SER A 102 -1.17 -0.11 9.88
CA SER A 102 -0.09 -0.86 10.55
C SER A 102 0.99 -1.38 9.60
N ASP A 103 0.82 -1.20 8.30
CA ASP A 103 1.70 -1.75 7.27
C ASP A 103 2.75 -0.70 6.85
N VAL A 104 4.01 -1.00 7.13
CA VAL A 104 5.15 -0.13 6.78
C VAL A 104 5.54 -0.40 5.34
N ILE A 105 5.68 0.65 4.53
CA ILE A 105 6.05 0.51 3.13
C ILE A 105 7.53 0.11 3.03
N SER A 106 7.78 -1.04 2.40
CA SER A 106 9.12 -1.62 2.20
C SER A 106 9.88 -0.91 1.07
N VAL A 107 9.21 -0.67 -0.07
CA VAL A 107 9.78 0.01 -1.24
C VAL A 107 8.73 0.88 -1.94
N CYS A 108 9.20 1.89 -2.65
CA CYS A 108 8.39 2.79 -3.46
C CYS A 108 8.67 2.55 -4.95
N CYS A 109 7.61 2.48 -5.76
CA CYS A 109 7.64 2.08 -7.15
C CYS A 109 7.17 3.21 -8.08
N ARG A 110 7.96 3.53 -9.10
CA ARG A 110 7.67 4.60 -10.07
C ARG A 110 7.74 4.07 -11.49
N ASN A 111 6.86 4.60 -12.35
CA ASN A 111 6.96 4.36 -13.78
C ASN A 111 8.10 5.21 -14.33
N ASP A 112 9.25 4.59 -14.59
CA ASP A 112 10.42 5.25 -15.19
C ASP A 112 10.37 5.23 -16.73
N GLY A 113 9.27 4.78 -17.34
CA GLY A 113 8.99 4.92 -18.77
C GLY A 113 9.59 3.85 -19.67
N ASN A 114 9.67 2.60 -19.19
CA ASN A 114 10.18 1.47 -19.99
C ASN A 114 9.12 0.90 -20.95
#